data_AF-A0A926S2A9-F1
#
_entry.id   AF-A0A926S2A9-F1
#
_cell.length_a   1.000
_cell.length_b   1.000
_cell.length_c   1.000
_cell.angle_alpha   90.00
_cell.angle_beta   90.00
_cell.angle_gamma   90.00
#
_symmetry.space_group_name_H-M   'P 1'
#
loop_
_entity.id
_entity.type
_entity.pdbx_description
1 polymer ?
#
loop_
_entity_poly.entity_id
_entity_poly.type
_entity_poly.pdbx_seq_one_letter_code
_entity_poly.pdbx_strand_id
1 'polypeptide(L)' 'MFYNYSFWGMDPLWWSAWFIMLVWIFILPYNIPGQRNKKDSPLDVLLKRYAAGEIGKEEYHERKRSLR' A
#
# COMPACT_ATOMS: atom_id res chain seq x y z
N MET A 1 -14.53 -7.26 48.81
CA MET A 1 -14.17 -8.41 47.95
C MET A 1 -14.66 -8.10 46.56
N PHE A 2 -13.78 -8.29 45.58
CA PHE A 2 -13.81 -7.62 44.28
C PHE A 2 -15.07 -7.87 43.46
N TYR A 3 -15.42 -6.83 42.70
CA TYR A 3 -16.68 -6.62 42.02
C TYR A 3 -17.11 -7.80 41.15
N ASN A 4 -18.38 -8.16 41.36
CA ASN A 4 -19.14 -9.12 40.58
C ASN A 4 -19.39 -8.54 39.18
N TYR A 5 -18.38 -8.56 38.31
CA TYR A 5 -18.49 -8.11 36.92
C TYR A 5 -19.00 -9.23 35.99
N SER A 6 -19.98 -10.00 36.47
CA SER A 6 -20.68 -11.01 35.68
C SER A 6 -22.13 -10.58 35.42
N PHE A 7 -22.30 -9.35 34.96
CA PHE A 7 -23.56 -8.87 34.43
C PHE A 7 -23.35 -8.47 32.98
N TRP A 8 -24.06 -9.18 32.10
CA TRP A 8 -24.29 -8.83 30.69
C TRP A 8 -23.18 -9.18 29.69
N GLY A 9 -22.92 -10.48 29.48
CA GLY A 9 -22.64 -11.09 28.15
C GLY A 9 -21.60 -10.47 27.20
N MET A 10 -20.83 -9.48 27.63
CA MET A 10 -19.87 -8.71 26.88
C MET A 10 -18.71 -8.43 27.82
N ASP A 11 -17.93 -9.48 28.08
CA ASP A 11 -16.68 -9.32 28.79
C ASP A 11 -15.83 -8.24 28.08
N PRO A 12 -15.15 -7.35 28.82
CA PRO A 12 -14.26 -6.34 28.24
C PRO A 12 -13.12 -6.96 27.39
N LEU A 13 -12.85 -8.25 27.60
CA LEU A 13 -11.97 -9.08 26.77
C LEU A 13 -12.49 -9.24 25.34
N TRP A 14 -13.81 -9.38 25.15
CA TRP A 14 -14.43 -9.51 23.83
C TRP A 14 -14.37 -8.21 23.04
N TRP A 15 -14.65 -7.07 23.68
CA TRP A 15 -14.47 -5.75 23.08
C TRP A 15 -13.02 -5.44 22.72
N SER A 16 -12.07 -5.94 23.52
CA SER A 16 -10.63 -5.82 23.22
C SER A 16 -10.25 -6.56 21.92
N ALA A 17 -10.85 -7.71 21.63
CA ALA A 17 -10.61 -8.44 20.37
C ALA A 17 -11.06 -7.63 19.14
N TRP A 18 -12.22 -6.96 19.21
CA TRP A 18 -12.69 -6.05 18.15
C TRP A 18 -11.78 -4.84 17.98
N PHE A 19 -11.33 -4.23 19.08
CA PHE A 19 -10.39 -3.12 19.03
C PHE A 19 -9.05 -3.53 18.39
N ILE A 20 -8.51 -4.70 18.75
CA ILE A 20 -7.27 -5.22 18.15
C ILE A 20 -7.45 -5.44 16.64
N MET A 21 -8.58 -5.99 16.21
CA MET A 21 -8.87 -6.19 14.79
C MET A 21 -8.96 -4.87 14.02
N LEU A 22 -9.60 -3.84 14.61
CA LEU A 22 -9.66 -2.50 14.01
C LEU A 22 -8.29 -1.81 13.98
N VAL A 23 -7.46 -1.99 15.00
CA VAL A 23 -6.10 -1.43 14.99
C VAL A 23 -5.22 -2.15 13.98
N TRP A 24 -5.38 -3.46 13.80
CA TRP A 24 -4.68 -4.25 12.78
C TRP A 24 -4.90 -3.70 11.36
N ILE A 25 -6.10 -3.23 11.01
CA ILE A 25 -6.38 -2.68 9.67
C ILE A 25 -5.58 -1.41 9.34
N PHE A 26 -5.19 -0.66 10.38
CA PHE A 26 -4.37 0.55 10.26
C PHE A 26 -2.87 0.24 10.36
N ILE A 27 -2.48 -0.74 11.19
CA ILE A 27 -1.08 -1.12 11.39
C ILE A 27 -0.56 -1.94 10.22
N LEU A 28 -1.39 -2.78 9.58
CA LEU A 28 -1.04 -3.37 8.30
C LEU A 28 -0.79 -2.20 7.35
N PRO A 29 0.48 -1.84 7.02
CA PRO A 29 0.67 -1.00 5.87
C PRO A 29 0.02 -1.83 4.76
N TYR A 30 -0.97 -1.26 4.09
CA TYR A 30 -1.42 -1.78 2.81
C TYR A 30 -0.17 -1.75 1.92
N ASN A 31 0.68 -2.76 2.06
CA ASN A 31 1.80 -3.04 1.22
C ASN A 31 1.15 -3.70 0.02
N ILE A 32 0.44 -2.86 -0.74
CA ILE A 32 -0.27 -3.22 -1.95
C ILE A 32 0.80 -3.91 -2.80
N PRO A 33 0.73 -5.25 -3.00
CA PRO A 33 1.71 -6.00 -3.80
C PRO A 33 1.42 -5.75 -5.29
N GLY A 34 1.38 -4.48 -5.65
CA GLY A 34 0.68 -3.96 -6.81
C GLY A 34 0.49 -2.45 -6.75
N GLN A 35 1.28 -1.72 -5.93
CA GLN A 35 1.34 -0.26 -5.95
C GLN A 35 1.99 0.26 -7.26
N ARG A 36 1.54 -0.23 -8.43
CA ARG A 36 1.58 0.46 -9.74
C ARG A 36 0.69 1.70 -9.76
N ASN A 37 0.43 2.27 -8.59
CA ASN A 37 -0.30 3.51 -8.37
C ASN A 37 0.62 4.57 -7.73
N LYS A 38 1.93 4.33 -7.72
CA LYS A 38 2.86 5.45 -7.85
C LYS A 38 2.69 5.91 -9.29
N LYS A 39 1.90 6.97 -9.48
CA LYS A 39 1.77 7.77 -10.71
C LYS A 39 2.97 7.45 -11.61
N ASP A 40 2.80 6.57 -12.60
CA ASP A 40 3.92 6.17 -13.47
C ASP A 40 4.50 7.49 -13.95
N SER A 41 5.71 7.80 -13.46
CA SER A 41 6.39 9.00 -13.89
C SER A 41 6.50 8.86 -15.41
N PRO A 42 6.48 9.96 -16.19
CA PRO A 42 6.73 9.88 -17.63
C PRO A 42 7.97 9.02 -17.95
N LEU A 43 8.93 8.97 -17.02
CA LEU A 43 10.11 8.10 -17.04
C LEU A 43 9.79 6.59 -16.91
N ASP A 44 8.86 6.17 -16.06
CA ASP A 44 8.45 4.76 -15.91
C ASP A 44 7.74 4.26 -17.17
N VAL A 45 6.89 5.09 -17.79
CA VAL A 45 6.24 4.75 -19.08
C VAL A 45 7.29 4.60 -20.17
N LEU A 46 8.29 5.48 -20.22
CA LEU A 46 9.40 5.38 -21.15
C LEU A 46 10.24 4.12 -20.91
N LEU A 47 10.58 3.81 -19.65
CA LEU A 47 11.34 2.64 -19.29
C LEU A 47 10.61 1.35 -19.66
N LYS A 48 9.29 1.31 -19.47
CA LYS A 48 8.45 0.17 -19.85
C LYS A 48 8.44 -0.06 -21.37
N ARG A 49 8.35 1.00 -22.17
CA ARG A 49 8.41 0.92 -23.63
C ARG A 49 9.81 0.53 -24.14
N TYR A 50 10.86 0.99 -23.47
CA TYR A 50 12.23 0.58 -23.75
C TYR A 50 12.45 -0.91 -23.45
N ALA A 51 11.95 -1.40 -22.31
CA ALA A 51 12.00 -2.81 -21.94
C ALA A 51 11.16 -3.70 -22.87
N ALA A 52 10.08 -3.15 -23.45
CA ALA A 52 9.29 -3.82 -24.48
C ALA A 52 9.96 -3.82 -25.87
N GLY A 53 11.08 -3.10 -26.04
CA GLY A 53 11.79 -2.98 -27.32
C GLY A 53 11.10 -2.09 -28.34
N GLU A 54 10.06 -1.35 -27.94
CA GLU A 54 9.30 -0.44 -28.82
C GLU A 54 10.06 0.85 -29.12
N ILE A 55 11.04 1.21 -28.28
CA ILE A 55 11.89 2.39 -28.48
C ILE A 55 13.37 2.02 -28.41
N GLY A 56 14.17 2.64 -29.28
CA GLY A 56 15.61 2.48 -29.30
C GLY A 56 16.31 3.22 -28.15
N LYS A 57 17.57 2.86 -27.89
CA LYS A 57 18.40 3.46 -26.84
C LYS A 57 18.57 4.98 -27.02
N GLU A 58 18.75 5.44 -28.27
CA GLU A 58 18.86 6.87 -28.60
C GLU A 58 17.59 7.64 -28.24
N GLU A 59 16.44 7.15 -28.68
CA GLU A 59 15.15 7.80 -28.45
C GLU A 59 14.79 7.85 -26.94
N TYR A 60 15.16 6.81 -26.19
CA TYR A 60 15.04 6.83 -24.73
C TYR A 60 15.91 7.92 -24.09
N HIS A 61 17.16 8.08 -24.56
CA HIS A 61 18.07 9.10 -24.03
C HIS A 61 17.62 10.53 -24.34
N GLU A 62 17.08 10.79 -25.54
CA GLU A 62 16.52 12.09 -25.88
C GLU A 62 15.31 12.45 -25.01
N ARG A 63 14.33 11.55 -24.93
CA ARG A 63 13.09 11.78 -24.15
C ARG A 63 13.38 11.94 -22.66
N LYS A 64 14.36 11.20 -22.12
CA LYS A 64 14.84 11.36 -20.74
C LYS A 64 15.48 12.74 -20.50
N ARG A 65 16.13 13.31 -21.51
CA ARG A 65 16.78 14.63 -21.42
C ARG A 65 15.77 15.77 -21.50
N SER A 66 14.69 15.61 -22.27
CA SER A 66 13.58 16.56 -22.36
C SER A 66 12.71 16.62 -21.11
N LEU A 67 12.68 15.57 -20.31
CA LEU A 67 11.90 15.46 -19.05
C LEU A 67 12.64 15.96 -17.81
N ARG A 68 13.87 16.48 -17.95
CA ARG A 68 14.66 17.02 -16.85
C ARG A 68 14.22 18.43 -16.47
#